data_AF-A0A7K4H4Y6-F1
#
_entry.id   AF-A0A7K4H4Y6-F1
#
_cell.length_a   1.000
_cell.length_b   1.000
_cell.length_c   1.000
_cell.angle_alpha   90.00
_cell.angle_beta   90.00
_cell.angle_gamma   90.00
#
_symmetry.space_group_name_H-M   'P 1'
#
loop_
_entity.id
_entity.type
_entity.pdbx_description
1 polymer ?
#
loop_
_entity_poly.entity_id
_entity_poly.type
_entity_poly.pdbx_seq_one_letter_code
_entity_poly.pdbx_strand_id
1 'polypeptide(L)'
;MSLEKIVNLAYKAHLGTDSIKEKTVGFGGYGFVFRDLSNTHLSFVTSELSSNFCSISSYHRLKKGKDVSSRRLIIYDDYDDIVFGGFLKTFFPSLIFRGDEVLFEVWLFVITPKDQRFPAIFYYGQSGLSLGGGDFIDLNKIFSTNVSSIINFTPFDFLPKDLELLIEALEYALTKRPLSDFYGIYDHDMGRTLMGVKKGKLFIEEV
;
A
#
# COMPACT_ATOMS: atom_id res chain seq x y z
N MET A 1 17.28 4.43 -7.11
CA MET A 1 17.02 5.63 -6.28
C MET A 1 17.61 5.38 -4.91
N SER A 2 18.37 6.30 -4.30
CA SER A 2 18.96 6.04 -2.97
C SER A 2 17.91 6.02 -1.85
N LEU A 3 18.26 5.34 -0.75
CA LEU A 3 17.43 5.26 0.45
C LEU A 3 17.22 6.62 1.12
N GLU A 4 18.26 7.45 1.21
CA GLU A 4 18.15 8.83 1.69
C GLU A 4 17.14 9.63 0.89
N LYS A 5 17.08 9.44 -0.44
CA LYS A 5 16.07 10.08 -1.27
C LYS A 5 14.65 9.59 -0.91
N ILE A 6 14.46 8.31 -0.60
CA ILE A 6 13.16 7.77 -0.17
C ILE A 6 12.73 8.40 1.15
N VAL A 7 13.62 8.45 2.15
CA VAL A 7 13.33 9.08 3.46
C VAL A 7 12.98 10.55 3.30
N ASN A 8 13.78 11.30 2.52
CA ASN A 8 13.52 12.71 2.26
C ASN A 8 12.17 12.95 1.54
N LEU A 9 11.81 12.07 0.61
CA LEU A 9 10.53 12.11 -0.08
C LEU A 9 9.36 11.82 0.87
N ALA A 10 9.52 10.84 1.74
CA ALA A 10 8.51 10.48 2.73
C ALA A 10 8.30 11.59 3.75
N TYR A 11 9.39 12.23 4.20
CA TYR A 11 9.34 13.37 5.10
C TYR A 11 8.64 14.57 4.45
N LYS A 12 8.95 14.88 3.19
CA LYS A 12 8.24 15.93 2.43
C LYS A 12 6.75 15.63 2.31
N ALA A 13 6.36 14.39 2.03
CA ALA A 13 4.97 13.97 1.94
C ALA A 13 4.25 14.06 3.30
N HIS A 14 4.92 13.64 4.38
CA HIS A 14 4.48 13.81 5.77
C HIS A 14 4.16 15.27 6.10
N LEU A 15 4.95 16.22 5.57
CA LEU A 15 4.71 17.67 5.67
C LEU A 15 3.69 18.21 4.65
N GLY A 16 2.98 17.35 3.91
CA GLY A 16 1.94 17.73 2.94
C GLY A 16 2.43 18.04 1.53
N THR A 17 3.72 17.79 1.21
CA THR A 17 4.27 17.99 -0.13
C THR A 17 4.19 16.70 -0.95
N ASP A 18 3.05 16.49 -1.58
CA ASP A 18 2.80 15.32 -2.41
C ASP A 18 3.39 15.46 -3.84
N SER A 19 3.72 14.35 -4.50
CA SER A 19 4.24 14.33 -5.87
C SER A 19 3.83 13.07 -6.63
N ILE A 20 3.11 13.23 -7.75
CA ILE A 20 2.77 12.10 -8.64
C ILE A 20 4.04 11.53 -9.27
N LYS A 21 4.94 12.40 -9.77
CA LYS A 21 6.19 12.00 -10.44
C LYS A 21 7.12 11.20 -9.52
N GLU A 22 7.23 11.62 -8.26
CA GLU A 22 8.07 10.93 -7.25
C GLU A 22 7.29 9.86 -6.48
N LYS A 23 6.00 9.70 -6.79
CA LYS A 23 5.09 8.69 -6.25
C LYS A 23 4.98 8.80 -4.74
N THR A 24 4.62 9.99 -4.27
CA THR A 24 4.50 10.34 -2.86
C THR A 24 3.18 11.04 -2.57
N VAL A 25 2.56 10.67 -1.44
CA VAL A 25 1.40 11.38 -0.88
C VAL A 25 1.45 11.34 0.64
N GLY A 26 0.82 12.32 1.28
CA GLY A 26 0.63 12.31 2.73
C GLY A 26 -0.74 12.82 3.17
N PHE A 27 -1.11 12.43 4.39
CA PHE A 27 -2.35 12.84 5.04
C PHE A 27 -2.22 12.70 6.56
N GLY A 28 -2.74 13.66 7.33
CA GLY A 28 -2.79 13.55 8.80
C GLY A 28 -1.43 13.37 9.49
N GLY A 29 -0.34 13.87 8.90
CA GLY A 29 1.02 13.63 9.39
C GLY A 29 1.57 12.24 9.04
N TYR A 30 0.93 11.49 8.15
CA TYR A 30 1.54 10.32 7.52
C TYR A 30 2.16 10.72 6.18
N GLY A 31 3.33 10.16 5.87
CA GLY A 31 3.99 10.28 4.58
C GLY A 31 4.19 8.90 3.95
N PHE A 32 3.74 8.76 2.70
CA PHE A 32 3.80 7.51 1.95
C PHE A 32 4.62 7.70 0.68
N VAL A 33 5.55 6.78 0.45
CA VAL A 33 6.37 6.72 -0.77
C VAL A 33 6.19 5.37 -1.41
N PHE A 34 5.62 5.34 -2.61
CA PHE A 34 5.29 4.10 -3.32
C PHE A 34 6.42 3.73 -4.26
N ARG A 35 6.78 2.44 -4.29
CA ARG A 35 7.83 1.94 -5.16
C ARG A 35 7.40 0.64 -5.82
N ASP A 36 7.79 0.53 -7.08
CA ASP A 36 7.54 -0.65 -7.91
C ASP A 36 8.56 -1.73 -7.51
N LEU A 37 8.07 -2.86 -7.02
CA LEU A 37 8.87 -3.97 -6.54
C LEU A 37 9.71 -4.59 -7.67
N SER A 38 9.15 -4.70 -8.88
CA SER A 38 9.80 -5.30 -10.04
C SER A 38 10.98 -4.46 -10.56
N ASN A 39 10.99 -3.16 -10.25
CA ASN A 39 11.95 -2.18 -10.76
C ASN A 39 12.89 -1.61 -9.70
N THR A 40 12.92 -2.16 -8.48
CA THR A 40 13.81 -1.67 -7.41
C THR A 40 14.74 -2.74 -6.86
N HIS A 41 16.05 -2.52 -6.98
CA HIS A 41 17.09 -3.27 -6.24
C HIS A 41 17.16 -2.93 -4.74
N LEU A 42 16.28 -2.06 -4.26
CA LEU A 42 16.27 -1.48 -2.90
C LEU A 42 14.96 -1.76 -2.18
N SER A 43 14.28 -2.86 -2.51
CA SER A 43 13.18 -3.29 -1.68
C SER A 43 13.77 -3.90 -0.41
N PHE A 44 13.45 -3.31 0.75
CA PHE A 44 13.56 -3.99 2.05
C PHE A 44 12.61 -5.19 2.16
N VAL A 45 11.83 -5.38 1.09
CA VAL A 45 10.86 -6.42 0.85
C VAL A 45 11.39 -7.25 -0.34
N THR A 46 12.18 -8.28 -0.11
CA THR A 46 12.51 -9.23 -1.18
C THR A 46 11.49 -10.37 -1.17
N SER A 47 11.25 -11.01 -2.30
CA SER A 47 10.47 -12.26 -2.36
C SER A 47 11.09 -13.36 -1.48
N GLU A 48 12.39 -13.31 -1.24
CA GLU A 48 13.12 -14.20 -0.31
C GLU A 48 12.81 -13.92 1.16
N LEU A 49 12.39 -12.70 1.51
CA LEU A 49 11.98 -12.29 2.85
C LEU A 49 10.46 -12.08 2.95
N SER A 50 9.68 -12.53 1.96
CA SER A 50 8.22 -12.41 1.94
C SER A 50 7.57 -13.13 3.13
N SER A 51 8.20 -14.20 3.62
CA SER A 51 7.81 -14.92 4.83
C SER A 51 7.90 -14.09 6.12
N ASN A 52 8.58 -12.94 6.10
CA ASN A 52 8.66 -12.01 7.22
C ASN A 52 7.56 -10.94 7.20
N PHE A 53 6.74 -10.89 6.14
CA PHE A 53 5.62 -9.97 6.04
C PHE A 53 4.32 -10.70 6.37
N CYS A 54 3.55 -10.14 7.31
CA CYS A 54 2.21 -10.60 7.64
C CYS A 54 1.23 -9.43 7.54
N SER A 55 -0.04 -9.72 7.26
CA SER A 55 -1.10 -8.71 7.26
C SER A 55 -1.18 -8.04 8.62
N ILE A 56 -1.00 -6.71 8.64
CA ILE A 56 -1.10 -5.90 9.86
C ILE A 56 -2.44 -5.17 9.96
N SER A 57 -3.08 -4.87 8.83
CA SER A 57 -4.41 -4.24 8.80
C SER A 57 -5.05 -4.41 7.43
N SER A 58 -6.38 -4.45 7.39
CA SER A 58 -7.15 -4.58 6.15
C SER A 58 -7.76 -3.25 5.75
N TYR A 59 -7.88 -3.04 4.44
CA TYR A 59 -8.56 -1.85 3.93
C TYR A 59 -10.05 -1.90 4.27
N HIS A 60 -10.63 -0.74 4.42
CA HIS A 60 -12.04 -0.59 4.74
C HIS A 60 -12.68 0.36 3.75
N ARG A 61 -13.87 0.01 3.27
CA ARG A 61 -14.65 0.94 2.47
C ARG A 61 -14.85 2.24 3.26
N LEU A 62 -14.29 3.35 2.79
CA LEU A 62 -14.60 4.70 3.27
C LEU A 62 -16.06 5.02 2.92
N LYS A 63 -17.02 4.40 3.63
CA LYS A 63 -18.44 4.75 3.50
C LYS A 63 -18.61 6.14 4.09
N LYS A 64 -18.96 7.12 3.25
CA LYS A 64 -19.39 8.45 3.69
C LYS A 64 -20.52 8.29 4.71
N GLY A 65 -20.19 8.43 5.99
CA GLY A 65 -21.08 8.69 7.12
C GLY A 65 -22.22 7.69 7.34
N LYS A 66 -22.04 6.79 8.30
CA LYS A 66 -22.88 6.62 9.52
C LYS A 66 -22.48 5.32 10.22
N ASP A 67 -22.21 5.45 11.52
CA ASP A 67 -21.89 4.42 12.51
C ASP A 67 -20.62 3.57 12.30
N VAL A 68 -19.58 3.97 13.04
CA VAL A 68 -18.45 3.11 13.41
C VAL A 68 -18.84 2.38 14.69
N SER A 69 -19.79 1.45 14.61
CA SER A 69 -20.03 0.54 15.73
C SER A 69 -20.51 -0.82 15.24
N SER A 70 -19.97 -1.85 15.90
CA SER A 70 -20.22 -3.29 15.73
C SER A 70 -19.52 -3.99 14.55
N ARG A 71 -18.49 -4.78 14.92
CA ARG A 71 -17.91 -5.94 14.21
C ARG A 71 -17.97 -5.85 12.68
N ARG A 72 -16.98 -5.17 12.10
CA ARG A 72 -16.71 -5.19 10.66
C ARG A 72 -16.29 -6.61 10.27
N LEU A 73 -17.24 -7.43 9.81
CA LEU A 73 -16.92 -8.45 8.83
C LEU A 73 -16.29 -7.69 7.66
N ILE A 74 -14.97 -7.81 7.50
CA ILE A 74 -14.28 -7.31 6.33
C ILE A 74 -14.79 -8.19 5.19
N ILE A 75 -15.78 -7.68 4.46
CA ILE A 75 -16.33 -8.36 3.30
C ILE A 75 -15.51 -7.86 2.11
N TYR A 76 -14.87 -8.81 1.46
CA TYR A 76 -14.25 -8.67 0.16
C TYR A 76 -15.17 -7.92 -0.82
N ASP A 77 -14.69 -6.86 -1.45
CA ASP A 77 -15.43 -6.07 -2.45
C ASP A 77 -14.49 -5.73 -3.61
N ASP A 78 -14.63 -6.47 -4.72
CA ASP A 78 -13.80 -6.30 -5.94
C ASP A 78 -13.76 -4.84 -6.42
N TYR A 79 -14.81 -4.05 -6.16
CA TYR A 79 -14.86 -2.65 -6.57
C TYR A 79 -13.87 -1.78 -5.80
N ASP A 80 -13.66 -2.03 -4.51
CA ASP A 80 -12.71 -1.27 -3.69
C ASP A 80 -11.28 -1.56 -4.14
N ASP A 81 -10.99 -2.81 -4.53
CA ASP A 81 -9.69 -3.24 -5.05
C ASP A 81 -9.38 -2.59 -6.41
N ILE A 82 -10.38 -2.46 -7.29
CA ILE A 82 -10.26 -1.73 -8.56
C ILE A 82 -10.00 -0.24 -8.32
N VAL A 83 -10.69 0.37 -7.35
CA VAL A 83 -10.47 1.78 -6.99
C VAL A 83 -9.04 1.96 -6.50
N PHE A 84 -8.56 1.09 -5.63
CA PHE A 84 -7.21 1.13 -5.12
C PHE A 84 -6.17 0.94 -6.24
N GLY A 85 -6.38 -0.07 -7.08
CA GLY A 85 -5.59 -0.32 -8.27
C GLY A 85 -5.51 0.89 -9.20
N GLY A 86 -6.62 1.61 -9.39
CA GLY A 86 -6.65 2.82 -10.20
C GLY A 86 -5.86 3.98 -9.62
N PHE A 87 -5.89 4.17 -8.30
CA PHE A 87 -5.02 5.16 -7.65
C PHE A 87 -3.54 4.82 -7.83
N LEU A 88 -3.18 3.54 -7.71
CA LEU A 88 -1.82 3.10 -7.98
C LEU A 88 -1.43 3.25 -9.45
N LYS A 89 -2.33 2.98 -10.40
CA LYS A 89 -2.11 3.24 -11.83
C LYS A 89 -1.82 4.71 -12.14
N THR A 90 -2.39 5.65 -11.37
CA THR A 90 -2.03 7.08 -11.47
C THR A 90 -0.55 7.34 -11.13
N PHE A 91 0.02 6.59 -10.17
CA PHE A 91 1.45 6.66 -9.86
C PHE A 91 2.32 5.81 -10.79
N PHE A 92 1.79 4.67 -11.23
CA PHE A 92 2.47 3.64 -12.00
C PHE A 92 1.60 3.25 -13.21
N PRO A 93 1.60 4.03 -14.30
CA PRO A 93 0.78 3.71 -15.47
C PRO A 93 1.08 2.32 -16.05
N SER A 94 2.34 1.88 -15.94
CA SER A 94 2.83 0.56 -16.38
C SER A 94 2.58 -0.58 -15.40
N LEU A 95 1.95 -0.35 -14.25
CA LEU A 95 1.70 -1.39 -13.25
C LEU A 95 0.85 -2.50 -13.86
N ILE A 96 1.24 -3.75 -13.65
CA ILE A 96 0.48 -4.91 -14.12
C ILE A 96 -0.32 -5.44 -12.94
N PHE A 97 -1.62 -5.64 -13.14
CA PHE A 97 -2.44 -6.39 -12.20
C PHE A 97 -2.09 -7.87 -12.35
N ARG A 98 -1.77 -8.51 -11.24
CA ARG A 98 -1.46 -9.93 -11.20
C ARG A 98 -2.70 -10.69 -10.72
N GLY A 99 -2.50 -11.77 -9.97
CA GLY A 99 -3.55 -12.67 -9.51
C GLY A 99 -3.58 -12.80 -7.99
N ASP A 100 -4.00 -13.98 -7.52
CA ASP A 100 -4.13 -14.27 -6.09
C ASP A 100 -2.85 -13.94 -5.29
N GLU A 101 -3.07 -13.49 -4.05
CA GLU A 101 -2.07 -13.06 -3.04
C GLU A 101 -1.33 -11.74 -3.30
N VAL A 102 -1.05 -11.39 -4.55
CA VAL A 102 -0.37 -10.14 -4.90
C VAL A 102 -1.08 -9.47 -6.07
N LEU A 103 -1.99 -8.55 -5.78
CA LEU A 103 -2.73 -7.83 -6.81
C LEU A 103 -1.82 -6.89 -7.63
N PHE A 104 -0.80 -6.32 -7.01
CA PHE A 104 0.21 -5.47 -7.65
C PHE A 104 1.55 -5.48 -6.90
N GLU A 105 2.64 -5.43 -7.66
CA GLU A 105 4.02 -5.41 -7.16
C GLU A 105 4.44 -4.00 -6.70
N VAL A 106 3.77 -3.49 -5.66
CA VAL A 106 4.08 -2.18 -5.06
C VAL A 106 4.39 -2.35 -3.58
N TRP A 107 5.48 -1.74 -3.14
CA TRP A 107 5.80 -1.57 -1.72
C TRP A 107 5.76 -0.09 -1.34
N LEU A 108 5.60 0.19 -0.05
CA LEU A 108 5.54 1.53 0.51
C LEU A 108 6.64 1.72 1.52
N PHE A 109 7.20 2.93 1.57
CA PHE A 109 7.89 3.42 2.75
C PHE A 109 6.98 4.40 3.48
N VAL A 110 6.78 4.17 4.77
CA VAL A 110 5.85 4.92 5.62
C VAL A 110 6.63 5.74 6.65
N ILE A 111 6.23 6.99 6.83
CA ILE A 111 6.58 7.82 8.00
C ILE A 111 5.28 8.17 8.72
N THR A 112 5.21 7.94 10.02
CA THR A 112 4.03 8.26 10.85
C THR A 112 4.15 9.65 11.49
N PRO A 113 3.06 10.18 12.10
CA PRO A 113 3.11 11.41 12.89
C PRO A 113 4.09 11.36 14.07
N LYS A 114 4.49 10.15 14.50
CA LYS A 114 5.41 9.90 15.61
C LYS A 114 6.86 9.65 15.12
N ASP A 115 7.17 9.97 13.86
CA ASP A 115 8.47 9.71 13.22
C ASP A 115 8.90 8.22 13.24
N GLN A 116 7.90 7.34 13.24
CA GLN A 116 8.11 5.90 13.05
C GLN A 116 8.22 5.63 11.55
N ARG A 117 9.19 4.82 11.17
CA ARG A 117 9.62 4.65 9.79
C ARG A 117 9.79 3.18 9.50
N PHE A 118 9.06 2.69 8.51
CA PHE A 118 9.05 1.27 8.16
C PHE A 118 8.58 1.06 6.71
N PRO A 119 9.06 -0.01 6.05
CA PRO A 119 8.51 -0.46 4.78
C PRO A 119 7.25 -1.30 5.03
N ALA A 120 6.33 -1.25 4.07
CA ALA A 120 5.11 -2.04 4.05
C ALA A 120 4.85 -2.54 2.63
N ILE A 121 4.00 -3.56 2.49
CA ILE A 121 3.58 -4.10 1.19
C ILE A 121 2.08 -4.22 1.11
N PHE A 122 1.57 -4.27 -0.10
CA PHE A 122 0.20 -4.70 -0.32
C PHE A 122 0.14 -6.21 -0.43
N TYR A 123 -0.82 -6.81 0.26
CA TYR A 123 -1.10 -8.24 0.22
C TYR A 123 -2.60 -8.43 -0.05
N TYR A 124 -2.92 -9.49 -0.79
CA TYR A 124 -4.29 -9.88 -1.07
C TYR A 124 -4.61 -11.15 -0.30
N GLY A 125 -5.35 -11.03 0.81
CA GLY A 125 -5.71 -12.16 1.65
C GLY A 125 -7.16 -12.60 1.46
N GLN A 126 -7.59 -13.59 2.25
CA GLN A 126 -9.00 -14.02 2.31
C GLN A 126 -9.97 -12.89 2.70
N SER A 127 -9.45 -11.82 3.31
CA SER A 127 -10.21 -10.62 3.68
C SER A 127 -10.11 -9.49 2.65
N GLY A 128 -9.57 -9.75 1.45
CA GLY A 128 -9.31 -8.75 0.39
C GLY A 128 -7.96 -8.04 0.55
N LEU A 129 -7.84 -6.85 -0.05
CA LEU A 129 -6.63 -6.03 0.04
C LEU A 129 -6.31 -5.67 1.49
N SER A 130 -5.06 -5.88 1.87
CA SER A 130 -4.50 -5.59 3.18
C SER A 130 -3.11 -4.97 3.06
N LEU A 131 -2.70 -4.27 4.11
CA LEU A 131 -1.32 -3.80 4.27
C LEU A 131 -0.55 -4.87 5.06
N GLY A 132 0.54 -5.33 4.49
CA GLY A 132 1.53 -6.20 5.14
C GLY A 132 2.64 -5.37 5.76
N GLY A 133 3.06 -5.77 6.95
CA GLY A 133 4.21 -5.22 7.67
C GLY A 133 5.26 -6.30 7.91
N GLY A 134 6.53 -5.91 7.92
CA GLY A 134 7.62 -6.83 8.24
C GLY A 134 8.03 -6.73 9.70
N ASP A 135 8.43 -7.86 10.30
CA ASP A 135 9.06 -7.85 11.61
C ASP A 135 10.57 -7.67 11.43
N PHE A 136 11.11 -6.65 12.09
CA PHE A 136 12.40 -6.05 11.74
C PHE A 136 13.43 -6.12 12.87
N ILE A 137 13.21 -7.03 13.83
CA ILE A 137 14.02 -7.21 15.06
C ILE A 137 15.54 -7.32 14.78
N ASP A 138 15.94 -7.78 13.58
CA ASP A 138 17.36 -8.03 13.23
C ASP A 138 17.84 -7.42 11.90
N LEU A 139 17.27 -6.28 11.45
CA LEU A 139 17.60 -5.66 10.15
C LEU A 139 19.10 -5.43 9.91
N ASN A 140 19.86 -5.03 10.92
CA ASN A 140 21.30 -4.79 10.79
C ASN A 140 22.13 -6.09 10.62
N LYS A 141 21.57 -7.26 10.92
CA LYS A 141 22.22 -8.56 10.66
C LYS A 141 22.02 -9.02 9.22
N ILE A 142 20.94 -8.58 8.59
CA ILE A 142 20.54 -8.96 7.22
C ILE A 142 21.13 -7.98 6.20
N PHE A 143 21.13 -6.68 6.51
CA PHE A 143 21.62 -5.64 5.63
C PHE A 143 22.98 -5.14 6.09
N SER A 144 23.93 -4.99 5.15
CA SER A 144 25.30 -4.53 5.39
C SER A 144 25.45 -3.05 5.77
N THR A 145 24.33 -2.33 5.88
CA THR A 145 24.25 -0.90 6.22
C THR A 145 23.49 -0.71 7.54
N ASN A 146 23.69 0.41 8.23
CA ASN A 146 22.97 0.74 9.47
C ASN A 146 21.51 1.09 9.19
N VAL A 147 20.72 0.08 8.80
CA VAL A 147 19.32 0.21 8.39
C VAL A 147 18.44 0.69 9.56
N SER A 148 18.82 0.41 10.82
CA SER A 148 18.07 0.90 11.98
C SER A 148 18.00 2.42 12.11
N SER A 149 18.93 3.15 11.46
CA SER A 149 18.86 4.62 11.39
C SER A 149 17.71 5.13 10.51
N ILE A 150 17.14 4.26 9.68
CA ILE A 150 16.17 4.56 8.62
C ILE A 150 14.85 3.84 8.86
N ILE A 151 14.90 2.55 9.17
CA ILE A 151 13.77 1.75 9.64
C ILE A 151 13.90 1.63 11.15
N ASN A 152 13.05 2.33 11.90
CA ASN A 152 13.14 2.42 13.35
C ASN A 152 11.90 1.89 14.07
N PHE A 153 11.00 1.22 13.34
CA PHE A 153 9.75 0.74 13.89
C PHE A 153 9.30 -0.54 13.19
N THR A 154 8.66 -1.44 13.95
CA THR A 154 7.94 -2.59 13.42
C THR A 154 6.45 -2.31 13.53
N PRO A 155 5.68 -2.41 12.43
CA PRO A 155 4.24 -2.17 12.48
C PRO A 155 3.46 -3.17 13.34
N PHE A 156 4.07 -4.30 13.75
CA PHE A 156 3.48 -5.25 14.70
C PHE A 156 3.36 -4.69 16.12
N ASP A 157 4.13 -3.65 16.45
CA ASP A 157 4.06 -2.96 17.74
C ASP A 157 2.96 -1.89 17.81
N PHE A 158 2.20 -1.68 16.72
CA PHE A 158 1.08 -0.75 16.77
C PHE A 158 -0.05 -1.26 17.67
N LEU A 159 -0.68 -0.32 18.37
CA LEU A 159 -1.99 -0.57 18.95
C LEU A 159 -3.03 -0.67 17.83
N PRO A 160 -4.13 -1.45 18.00
CA PRO A 160 -5.16 -1.60 16.97
C PRO A 160 -5.69 -0.28 16.41
N LYS A 161 -5.92 0.72 17.28
CA LYS A 161 -6.36 2.07 16.87
C LYS A 161 -5.35 2.80 15.97
N ASP A 162 -4.05 2.56 16.17
CA ASP A 162 -3.00 3.23 15.39
C ASP A 162 -2.91 2.58 13.98
N LEU A 163 -3.20 1.27 13.87
CA LEU A 163 -3.35 0.56 12.60
C LEU A 163 -4.56 1.06 11.80
N GLU A 164 -5.70 1.30 12.45
CA GLU A 164 -6.88 1.89 11.81
C GLU A 164 -6.56 3.28 11.26
N LEU A 165 -5.91 4.14 12.06
CA LEU A 165 -5.49 5.47 11.62
C LEU A 165 -4.50 5.43 10.46
N LEU A 166 -3.58 4.47 10.44
CA LEU A 166 -2.64 4.28 9.33
C LEU A 166 -3.38 3.96 8.02
N ILE A 167 -4.33 3.02 8.07
CA ILE A 167 -5.12 2.63 6.89
C ILE A 167 -6.00 3.78 6.41
N GLU A 168 -6.75 4.42 7.32
CA GLU A 168 -7.58 5.58 6.96
C GLU A 168 -6.72 6.69 6.34
N ALA A 169 -5.55 6.99 6.92
CA ALA A 169 -4.66 8.00 6.36
C ALA A 169 -4.17 7.65 4.96
N LEU A 170 -3.85 6.37 4.70
CA LEU A 170 -3.41 5.90 3.39
C LEU A 170 -4.55 5.98 2.36
N GLU A 171 -5.75 5.52 2.71
CA GLU A 171 -6.94 5.62 1.87
C GLU A 171 -7.23 7.08 1.50
N TYR A 172 -7.31 7.98 2.50
CA TYR A 172 -7.51 9.41 2.25
C TYR A 172 -6.37 10.01 1.41
N ALA A 173 -5.12 9.66 1.68
CA ALA A 173 -3.98 10.18 0.91
C ALA A 173 -4.06 9.82 -0.58
N LEU A 174 -4.51 8.60 -0.90
CA LEU A 174 -4.70 8.15 -2.28
C LEU A 174 -5.84 8.91 -2.99
N THR A 175 -6.94 9.19 -2.28
CA THR A 175 -8.08 9.95 -2.84
C THR A 175 -7.77 11.39 -3.20
N LYS A 176 -6.64 11.96 -2.73
CA LYS A 176 -6.16 13.29 -3.14
C LYS A 176 -5.79 13.34 -4.63
N ARG A 177 -5.76 12.19 -5.31
CA ARG A 177 -5.39 12.05 -6.72
C ARG A 177 -6.58 11.59 -7.55
N PRO A 178 -6.66 12.03 -8.83
CA PRO A 178 -7.68 11.52 -9.72
C PRO A 178 -7.48 10.02 -9.95
N LEU A 179 -8.59 9.30 -10.00
CA LEU A 179 -8.63 7.92 -10.45
C LEU A 179 -8.41 7.91 -11.97
N SER A 180 -7.28 7.35 -12.42
CA SER A 180 -7.02 7.24 -13.85
C SER A 180 -7.90 6.16 -14.47
N ASP A 181 -8.31 6.35 -15.73
CA ASP A 181 -8.85 5.25 -16.52
C ASP A 181 -7.76 4.19 -16.71
N PHE A 182 -8.11 2.93 -16.50
CA PHE A 182 -7.21 1.81 -16.67
C PHE A 182 -7.99 0.53 -16.98
N TYR A 183 -7.27 -0.47 -17.48
CA TYR A 183 -7.72 -1.85 -17.53
C TYR A 183 -6.62 -2.76 -16.99
N GLY A 184 -7.03 -3.87 -16.41
CA GLY A 184 -6.17 -4.92 -15.88
C GLY A 184 -6.84 -6.27 -16.09
N ILE A 185 -6.02 -7.29 -16.32
CA ILE A 185 -6.48 -8.68 -16.29
C ILE A 185 -6.05 -9.21 -14.92
N TYR A 186 -7.01 -9.76 -14.19
CA TYR A 186 -6.81 -10.43 -12.92
C TYR A 186 -6.94 -11.94 -13.17
N ASP A 187 -5.89 -12.68 -12.86
CA ASP A 187 -5.86 -14.15 -12.93
C ASP A 187 -6.21 -14.73 -11.56
N HIS A 188 -7.20 -15.61 -11.46
CA HIS A 188 -7.61 -16.25 -10.20
C HIS A 188 -8.02 -17.71 -10.43
N ASP A 189 -8.26 -18.45 -9.35
CA ASP A 189 -8.62 -19.88 -9.42
C ASP A 189 -9.85 -20.19 -10.30
N MET A 190 -10.74 -19.22 -10.49
CA MET A 190 -11.96 -19.37 -11.30
C MET A 190 -11.80 -18.90 -12.76
N GLY A 191 -10.63 -18.40 -13.16
CA GLY A 191 -10.35 -17.97 -14.53
C GLY A 191 -9.69 -16.58 -14.62
N ARG A 192 -10.05 -15.84 -15.67
CA ARG A 192 -9.54 -14.49 -15.91
C ARG A 192 -10.67 -13.48 -15.87
N THR A 193 -10.44 -12.39 -15.17
CA THR A 193 -11.37 -11.27 -15.08
C THR A 193 -10.71 -10.01 -15.61
N LEU A 194 -11.33 -9.36 -16.59
CA LEU A 194 -10.98 -8.02 -17.02
C LEU A 194 -11.66 -7.02 -16.09
N MET A 195 -10.88 -6.16 -15.46
CA MET A 195 -11.39 -5.15 -14.56
C MET A 195 -10.75 -3.79 -14.83
N GLY A 196 -11.41 -2.71 -14.41
CA GLY A 196 -10.79 -1.39 -14.49
C GLY A 196 -11.75 -0.23 -14.35
N VAL A 197 -11.28 0.93 -14.82
CA VAL A 197 -12.01 2.19 -14.86
C VAL A 197 -12.06 2.68 -16.30
N LYS A 198 -13.26 2.89 -16.83
CA LYS A 198 -13.50 3.39 -18.18
C LYS A 198 -14.42 4.60 -18.11
N LYS A 199 -13.91 5.76 -18.53
CA LYS A 199 -14.59 7.06 -18.44
C LYS A 199 -15.07 7.34 -17.00
N GLY A 200 -14.22 7.05 -16.02
CA GLY A 200 -14.52 7.20 -14.60
C GLY A 200 -15.54 6.20 -14.03
N LYS A 201 -15.96 5.17 -14.79
CA LYS A 201 -16.85 4.11 -14.31
C LYS A 201 -16.08 2.80 -14.12
N LEU A 202 -16.25 2.20 -12.94
CA LEU A 202 -15.70 0.88 -12.61
C LEU A 202 -16.39 -0.20 -13.46
N PHE A 203 -15.65 -1.21 -13.90
CA PHE A 203 -16.18 -2.38 -14.60
C PHE A 203 -15.41 -3.66 -14.25
N ILE A 204 -16.11 -4.79 -14.32
CA ILE A 204 -15.61 -6.16 -14.11
C ILE A 204 -16.31 -7.05 -15.14
N GLU A 205 -15.55 -7.78 -15.93
CA GLU A 205 -16.02 -8.64 -17.02
C GLU A 205 -15.21 -9.96 -17.02
N GLU A 206 -15.86 -11.11 -16.97
CA GLU A 206 -15.19 -12.41 -17.16
C GLU A 206 -14.71 -12.54 -18.61
N VAL A 207 -13.53 -13.13 -18.84
CA VAL A 207 -12.86 -13.24 -20.16
C VAL A 207 -12.66 -14.68 -20.58
#